data_AF-A0A914VS10-F1
#
_entry.id   AF-A0A914VS10-F1
#
_cell.length_a   1.000
_cell.length_b   1.000
_cell.length_c   1.000
_cell.angle_alpha   90.00
_cell.angle_beta   90.00
_cell.angle_gamma   90.00
#
_symmetry.space_group_name_H-M   'P 1'
#
loop_
_entity.id
_entity.type
_entity.pdbx_description
1 polymer ?
#
loop_
_entity_poly.entity_id
_entity_poly.type
_entity_poly.pdbx_seq_one_letter_code
_entity_poly.pdbx_strand_id
1 'polypeptide(L)'
;MNRVFQTPPNLRKYRLSKVGFDKFDNAVFVAPHITHVLQVWKCNLLFPCSWKKVIDLPFEEVLFSAFGLSENGASVGILAICIHKNENSSGNNYPKVQFFELNTQLEEYRCYSLHESSGLAFDRDVFLDNVIVGHSNQSGWYFYDRSVVRGPIPFWTISLTENLLLVPGEHGTFEITDRKIPAADDASDCQRYAVLLNGSQRKFAKFTDNHGVLVFDEATDSWLQYRATADSDVAFDNARVRGVAETFGRRGHRMGAVESPFTIFADGNNYVAKLYSKGLHSFYRLSFDDQQRTICFKRAAQVKLPSAFDRTFYPLCTPSEVVFISSDYLTVVSHSPPSLRHLCSWSAQQRLAKKNAIGAWSGGVSEEQLKQMCGFRGNRLV
;
A
#
# COMPACT_ATOMS: atom_id res chain seq x y z
N MET A 1 -9.65 -13.99 -13.70
CA MET A 1 -10.34 -12.98 -14.52
C MET A 1 -9.60 -11.67 -14.35
N ASN A 2 -9.22 -11.00 -15.44
CA ASN A 2 -8.45 -9.76 -15.34
C ASN A 2 -9.32 -8.58 -15.74
N ARG A 3 -9.27 -7.53 -14.94
CA ARG A 3 -10.02 -6.30 -15.17
C ARG A 3 -9.03 -5.16 -15.20
N VAL A 4 -9.04 -4.37 -16.25
CA VAL A 4 -8.14 -3.21 -16.40
C VAL A 4 -9.02 -1.98 -16.45
N PHE A 5 -8.90 -1.08 -15.49
CA PHE A 5 -9.67 0.16 -15.43
C PHE A 5 -8.79 1.31 -15.86
N GLN A 6 -9.32 2.16 -16.74
CA GLN A 6 -8.62 3.35 -17.19
C GLN A 6 -8.66 4.42 -16.11
N THR A 7 -7.51 4.96 -15.75
CA THR A 7 -7.40 6.06 -14.79
C THR A 7 -8.03 7.33 -15.38
N PRO A 8 -8.66 8.22 -14.59
CA PRO A 8 -9.15 9.52 -15.04
C PRO A 8 -8.08 10.37 -15.74
N PRO A 9 -8.40 11.11 -16.82
CA PRO A 9 -7.41 11.89 -17.58
C PRO A 9 -6.58 12.86 -16.73
N ASN A 10 -7.18 13.46 -15.70
CA ASN A 10 -6.52 14.40 -14.79
C ASN A 10 -5.44 13.75 -13.91
N LEU A 11 -5.50 12.43 -13.71
CA LEU A 11 -4.53 11.66 -12.92
C LEU A 11 -3.41 11.04 -13.77
N ARG A 12 -3.63 10.80 -15.07
CA ARG A 12 -2.68 10.07 -15.95
C ARG A 12 -1.32 10.72 -16.10
N LYS A 13 -1.23 12.04 -15.87
CA LYS A 13 0.03 12.79 -15.93
C LYS A 13 0.89 12.65 -14.66
N TYR A 14 0.37 12.01 -13.63
CA TYR A 14 1.05 11.86 -12.34
C TYR A 14 1.39 10.40 -12.06
N ARG A 15 2.51 10.20 -11.38
CA ARG A 15 2.77 8.93 -10.70
C ARG A 15 1.74 8.76 -9.58
N LEU A 16 1.16 7.59 -9.47
CA LEU A 16 0.22 7.26 -8.40
C LEU A 16 0.91 6.41 -7.32
N SER A 17 0.76 6.83 -6.08
CA SER A 17 1.12 6.05 -4.89
C SER A 17 -0.05 5.22 -4.39
N LYS A 18 0.27 4.03 -3.87
CA LYS A 18 -0.65 3.20 -3.10
C LYS A 18 -0.94 3.91 -1.77
N VAL A 19 -2.22 4.04 -1.42
CA VAL A 19 -2.65 4.43 -0.06
C VAL A 19 -3.11 3.19 0.71
N GLY A 20 -4.00 2.39 0.12
CA GLY A 20 -4.48 1.16 0.74
C GLY A 20 -5.72 0.59 0.04
N PHE A 21 -6.27 -0.49 0.60
CA PHE A 21 -7.48 -1.14 0.11
C PHE A 21 -8.56 -1.19 1.20
N ASP A 22 -9.72 -0.62 0.89
CA ASP A 22 -10.94 -0.74 1.70
C ASP A 22 -11.66 -2.03 1.34
N LYS A 23 -11.53 -3.00 2.26
CA LYS A 23 -12.05 -4.36 2.13
C LYS A 23 -13.58 -4.41 2.11
N PHE A 24 -14.25 -3.45 2.73
CA PHE A 24 -15.70 -3.45 2.85
C PHE A 24 -16.35 -2.93 1.57
N ASP A 25 -15.76 -1.89 0.97
CA ASP A 25 -16.28 -1.28 -0.26
C ASP A 25 -15.68 -1.87 -1.54
N ASN A 26 -14.74 -2.82 -1.44
CA ASN A 26 -13.93 -3.29 -2.57
C ASN A 26 -13.28 -2.13 -3.34
N ALA A 27 -12.71 -1.18 -2.60
CA ALA A 27 -12.19 0.04 -3.17
C ALA A 27 -10.70 0.23 -2.89
N VAL A 28 -9.99 0.75 -3.88
CA VAL A 28 -8.58 1.11 -3.74
C VAL A 28 -8.48 2.62 -3.54
N PHE A 29 -7.61 3.01 -2.62
CA PHE A 29 -7.19 4.39 -2.43
C PHE A 29 -5.82 4.60 -3.09
N VAL A 30 -5.70 5.66 -3.89
CA VAL A 30 -4.47 6.09 -4.54
C VAL A 30 -4.25 7.59 -4.34
N ALA A 31 -3.00 8.01 -4.35
CA ALA A 31 -2.63 9.42 -4.24
C ALA A 31 -1.71 9.81 -5.41
N PRO A 32 -2.06 10.80 -6.24
CA PRO A 32 -1.14 11.32 -7.25
C PRO A 32 -0.01 12.12 -6.60
N HIS A 33 1.21 11.99 -7.11
CA HIS A 33 2.31 12.86 -6.73
C HIS A 33 2.18 14.21 -7.44
N ILE A 34 1.68 15.21 -6.71
CA ILE A 34 1.51 16.58 -7.19
C ILE A 34 2.22 17.52 -6.21
N THR A 35 2.97 18.48 -6.75
CA THR A 35 3.87 19.34 -5.95
C THR A 35 3.17 20.43 -5.16
N HIS A 36 1.91 20.74 -5.42
CA HIS A 36 1.19 21.89 -4.82
C HIS A 36 -0.13 21.48 -4.19
N VAL A 37 -0.39 20.18 -4.09
CA VAL A 37 -1.65 19.68 -3.56
C VAL A 37 -1.47 18.26 -3.06
N LEU A 38 -2.03 17.99 -1.89
CA LEU A 38 -2.14 16.65 -1.35
C LEU A 38 -3.53 16.12 -1.68
N GLN A 39 -3.59 15.04 -2.47
CA GLN A 39 -4.84 14.45 -2.95
C GLN A 39 -4.91 12.97 -2.64
N VAL A 40 -6.10 12.50 -2.31
CA VAL A 40 -6.42 11.08 -2.18
C VAL A 40 -7.66 10.79 -3.01
N TRP A 41 -7.59 9.75 -3.82
CA TRP A 41 -8.64 9.29 -4.71
C TRP A 41 -9.06 7.87 -4.35
N LYS A 42 -10.35 7.59 -4.44
CA LYS A 42 -10.96 6.28 -4.23
C LYS A 42 -11.51 5.75 -5.56
N CYS A 43 -11.32 4.47 -5.82
CA CYS A 43 -11.92 3.76 -6.96
C CYS A 43 -12.45 2.40 -6.51
N ASN A 44 -13.73 2.15 -6.71
CA ASN A 44 -14.35 0.85 -6.49
C ASN A 44 -13.97 -0.12 -7.63
N LEU A 45 -13.41 -1.28 -7.25
CA LEU A 45 -12.90 -2.29 -8.18
C LEU A 45 -14.01 -3.05 -8.93
N LEU A 46 -15.29 -2.79 -8.65
CA LEU A 46 -16.42 -3.32 -9.41
C LEU A 46 -16.88 -2.39 -10.53
N PHE A 47 -16.59 -1.08 -10.42
CA PHE A 47 -17.21 -0.04 -11.23
C PHE A 47 -16.15 0.90 -11.83
N PRO A 48 -15.81 0.79 -13.13
CA PRO A 48 -14.78 1.62 -13.75
C PRO A 48 -15.06 3.12 -13.68
N CYS A 49 -16.32 3.54 -13.53
CA CYS A 49 -16.73 4.94 -13.39
C CYS A 49 -16.64 5.51 -11.96
N SER A 50 -16.28 4.70 -10.96
CA SER A 50 -16.38 5.05 -9.53
C SER A 50 -15.26 5.91 -8.97
N TRP A 51 -14.42 6.50 -9.83
CA TRP A 51 -13.33 7.36 -9.38
C TRP A 51 -13.88 8.61 -8.68
N LYS A 52 -13.52 8.78 -7.41
CA LYS A 52 -13.90 9.93 -6.59
C LYS A 52 -12.67 10.51 -5.89
N LYS A 53 -12.51 11.82 -5.94
CA LYS A 53 -11.54 12.54 -5.10
C LYS A 53 -12.12 12.65 -3.69
N VAL A 54 -11.36 12.20 -2.68
CA VAL A 54 -11.75 12.19 -1.26
C VAL A 54 -11.06 13.31 -0.50
N ILE A 55 -9.81 13.64 -0.87
CA ILE A 55 -9.06 14.77 -0.31
C ILE A 55 -8.59 15.68 -1.44
N ASP A 56 -8.59 16.99 -1.17
CA ASP A 56 -7.90 18.00 -1.96
C ASP A 56 -7.36 19.14 -1.06
N LEU A 57 -6.12 19.02 -0.56
CA LEU A 57 -5.50 20.03 0.31
C LEU A 57 -4.45 20.84 -0.46
N PRO A 58 -4.68 22.15 -0.68
CA PRO A 58 -3.74 22.98 -1.42
C PRO A 58 -2.53 23.38 -0.55
N PHE A 59 -1.34 23.32 -1.15
CA PHE A 59 -0.08 23.76 -0.54
C PHE A 59 0.70 24.64 -1.51
N GLU A 60 1.63 25.44 -1.01
CA GLU A 60 2.61 26.11 -1.85
C GLU A 60 3.52 25.05 -2.47
N GLU A 61 4.04 24.16 -1.62
CA GLU A 61 4.85 23.03 -2.04
C GLU A 61 4.62 21.80 -1.14
N VAL A 62 4.58 20.61 -1.74
CA VAL A 62 4.59 19.30 -1.09
C VAL A 62 5.92 18.64 -1.44
N LEU A 63 6.85 18.66 -0.49
CA LEU A 63 8.19 18.11 -0.65
C LEU A 63 8.21 16.58 -0.49
N PHE A 64 7.37 16.09 0.41
CA PHE A 64 7.27 14.66 0.71
C PHE A 64 5.86 14.27 1.11
N SER A 65 5.44 13.06 0.74
CA SER A 65 4.23 12.44 1.26
C SER A 65 4.33 10.91 1.25
N ALA A 66 3.92 10.28 2.35
CA ALA A 66 3.71 8.86 2.50
C ALA A 66 2.33 8.61 3.08
N PHE A 67 1.68 7.54 2.61
CA PHE A 67 0.26 7.29 2.86
C PHE A 67 0.07 5.90 3.45
N GLY A 68 -0.93 5.78 4.32
CA GLY A 68 -1.42 4.51 4.85
C GLY A 68 -2.93 4.54 5.02
N LEU A 69 -3.57 3.37 5.01
CA LEU A 69 -4.98 3.21 5.31
C LEU A 69 -5.14 2.44 6.62
N SER A 70 -6.10 2.85 7.44
CA SER A 70 -6.46 2.12 8.66
C SER A 70 -6.96 0.71 8.31
N GLU A 71 -6.80 -0.25 9.23
CA GLU A 71 -7.16 -1.66 8.95
C GLU A 71 -8.65 -1.85 8.63
N ASN A 72 -9.50 -0.98 9.18
CA ASN A 72 -10.94 -0.94 8.94
C ASN A 72 -11.34 -0.09 7.71
N GLY A 73 -10.39 0.58 7.04
CA GLY A 73 -10.64 1.46 5.90
C GLY A 73 -11.32 2.79 6.24
N ALA A 74 -11.53 3.09 7.53
CA ALA A 74 -12.23 4.29 7.98
C ALA A 74 -11.36 5.56 7.94
N SER A 75 -10.04 5.41 8.01
CA SER A 75 -9.12 6.55 8.07
C SER A 75 -7.92 6.40 7.15
N VAL A 76 -7.47 7.51 6.54
CA VAL A 76 -6.22 7.59 5.78
C VAL A 76 -5.23 8.44 6.58
N GLY A 77 -4.06 7.88 6.86
CA GLY A 77 -2.96 8.54 7.55
C GLY A 77 -1.92 9.01 6.53
N ILE A 78 -1.46 10.25 6.67
CA ILE A 78 -0.58 10.89 5.69
C ILE A 78 0.55 11.61 6.41
N LEU A 79 1.76 11.08 6.30
CA LEU A 79 2.97 11.76 6.73
C LEU A 79 3.45 12.63 5.58
N ALA A 80 3.53 13.95 5.77
CA ALA A 80 3.93 14.88 4.72
C ALA A 80 4.89 15.94 5.22
N ILE A 81 5.71 16.44 4.30
CA ILE A 81 6.50 17.65 4.49
C ILE A 81 6.01 18.67 3.47
N CYS A 82 5.44 19.77 3.95
CA CYS A 82 4.77 20.74 3.10
C CYS A 82 5.04 22.18 3.53
N ILE A 83 4.92 23.08 2.57
CA ILE A 83 4.95 24.54 2.74
C ILE A 83 3.52 25.03 2.49
N HIS A 84 2.93 25.69 3.49
CA HIS A 84 1.57 26.19 3.41
C HIS A 84 1.50 27.46 2.56
N LYS A 85 0.35 27.67 1.88
CA LYS A 85 0.11 28.92 1.16
C LYS A 85 -0.18 30.03 2.16
N ASN A 86 0.62 31.10 2.14
CA ASN A 86 0.35 32.35 2.84
C ASN A 86 0.03 32.21 4.34
N GLU A 87 0.76 31.36 5.06
CA GLU A 87 0.76 31.42 6.53
C GLU A 87 1.58 32.65 6.99
N ASN A 88 0.90 33.80 6.97
CA ASN A 88 1.25 35.10 7.54
C ASN A 88 2.14 36.04 6.72
N SER A 89 1.77 37.33 6.84
CA SER A 89 2.43 38.55 6.36
C SER A 89 3.87 38.77 6.86
N SER A 90 4.50 37.75 7.46
CA SER A 90 5.86 37.75 8.00
C SER A 90 6.86 36.92 7.17
N GLY A 91 6.45 36.34 6.03
CA GLY A 91 7.37 35.87 4.99
C GLY A 91 8.13 34.58 5.29
N ASN A 92 7.79 33.83 6.35
CA ASN A 92 8.47 32.57 6.67
C ASN A 92 7.75 31.36 6.06
N ASN A 93 8.09 31.08 4.80
CA ASN A 93 7.70 29.87 4.08
C ASN A 93 8.66 28.70 4.42
N TYR A 94 8.61 28.19 5.65
CA TYR A 94 9.42 27.03 6.02
C TYR A 94 8.64 25.72 5.84
N PRO A 95 9.32 24.63 5.40
CA PRO A 95 8.76 23.30 5.41
C PRO A 95 8.32 22.86 6.81
N LYS A 96 7.09 22.37 6.94
CA LYS A 96 6.57 21.76 8.16
C LYS A 96 6.44 20.25 7.99
N VAL A 97 6.87 19.49 8.98
CA VAL A 97 6.59 18.06 9.08
C VAL A 97 5.23 17.88 9.76
N GLN A 98 4.30 17.25 9.05
CA GLN A 98 2.92 17.11 9.50
C GLN A 98 2.38 15.70 9.28
N PHE A 99 1.48 15.29 10.16
CA PHE A 99 0.70 14.07 10.02
C PHE A 99 -0.78 14.45 9.86
N PHE A 100 -1.41 13.97 8.79
CA PHE A 100 -2.84 14.15 8.55
C PHE A 100 -3.57 12.84 8.81
N GLU A 101 -4.68 12.92 9.56
CA GLU A 101 -5.62 11.82 9.71
C GLU A 101 -6.95 12.22 9.07
N LEU A 102 -7.30 11.56 7.96
CA LEU A 102 -8.53 11.77 7.22
C LEU A 102 -9.56 10.72 7.58
N ASN A 103 -10.80 11.12 7.84
CA ASN A 103 -11.96 10.23 7.83
C ASN A 103 -12.47 10.00 6.39
N THR A 104 -12.49 8.74 5.94
CA THR A 104 -12.86 8.37 4.56
C THR A 104 -14.34 8.52 4.25
N GLN A 105 -15.20 8.69 5.26
CA GLN A 105 -16.64 8.83 5.12
C GLN A 105 -17.12 10.27 5.27
N LEU A 106 -16.54 11.01 6.22
CA LEU A 106 -16.94 12.38 6.55
C LEU A 106 -16.23 13.43 5.69
N GLU A 107 -15.18 13.06 4.95
CA GLU A 107 -14.33 14.01 4.19
C GLU A 107 -13.69 15.09 5.09
N GLU A 108 -13.61 14.82 6.39
CA GLU A 108 -12.96 15.65 7.41
C GLU A 108 -11.55 15.14 7.68
N TYR A 109 -10.61 16.05 7.93
CA TYR A 109 -9.25 15.71 8.29
C TYR A 109 -8.80 16.46 9.54
N ARG A 110 -7.88 15.83 10.27
CA ARG A 110 -7.12 16.42 11.38
C ARG A 110 -5.68 16.55 10.95
N CYS A 111 -5.02 17.62 11.38
CA CYS A 111 -3.63 17.91 11.05
C CYS A 111 -2.82 18.07 12.35
N TYR A 112 -1.71 17.36 12.44
CA TYR A 112 -0.83 17.33 13.59
C TYR A 112 0.58 17.77 13.17
N SER A 113 1.15 18.75 13.86
CA SER A 113 2.53 19.19 13.62
C SER A 113 3.52 18.34 14.41
N LEU A 114 4.73 18.13 13.89
CA LEU A 114 5.77 17.38 14.61
C LEU A 114 6.10 18.10 15.92
N HIS A 115 6.03 17.37 17.04
CA HIS A 115 6.38 17.89 18.35
C HIS A 115 7.89 18.09 18.48
N GLU A 116 8.33 19.12 19.23
CA GLU A 116 9.74 19.48 19.39
C GLU A 116 10.60 18.33 19.95
N SER A 117 10.03 17.51 20.84
CA SER A 117 10.68 16.32 21.42
C SER A 117 11.15 15.31 20.36
N SER A 118 10.47 15.29 19.21
CA SER A 118 10.70 14.35 18.11
C SER A 118 11.53 14.95 16.96
N GLY A 119 11.77 16.27 16.96
CA GLY A 119 12.45 16.97 15.86
C GLY A 119 13.83 16.41 15.53
N LEU A 120 14.71 16.32 16.52
CA LEU A 120 16.08 15.80 16.34
C LEU A 120 16.11 14.33 15.88
N ALA A 121 15.21 13.50 16.41
CA ALA A 121 15.11 12.09 16.03
C ALA A 121 14.60 11.95 14.60
N PHE A 122 13.62 12.77 14.21
CA PHE A 122 13.10 12.78 12.84
C PHE A 122 14.20 13.18 11.84
N ASP A 123 14.91 14.27 12.09
CA ASP A 123 15.94 14.79 11.19
C ASP A 123 17.14 13.84 11.03
N ARG A 124 17.54 13.15 12.12
CA ARG A 124 18.73 12.29 12.11
C ARG A 124 18.42 10.87 11.63
N ASP A 125 17.28 10.30 12.03
CA ASP A 125 17.04 8.86 11.96
C ASP A 125 16.00 8.46 10.90
N VAL A 126 15.18 9.39 10.38
CA VAL A 126 14.09 9.07 9.43
C VAL A 126 14.52 9.25 7.97
N PHE A 127 14.70 8.13 7.26
CA PHE A 127 15.02 8.11 5.84
C PHE A 127 13.76 8.15 4.96
N LEU A 128 13.33 9.35 4.58
CA LEU A 128 12.04 9.61 3.92
C LEU A 128 11.80 8.81 2.63
N ASP A 129 12.85 8.49 1.87
CA ASP A 129 12.72 7.97 0.50
C ASP A 129 11.90 6.67 0.35
N ASN A 130 11.82 5.87 1.42
CA ASN A 130 11.18 4.56 1.40
C ASN A 130 10.28 4.30 2.61
N VAL A 131 9.84 5.36 3.28
CA VAL A 131 8.91 5.24 4.39
C VAL A 131 7.57 4.70 3.90
N ILE A 132 7.07 3.68 4.60
CA ILE A 132 5.69 3.23 4.50
C ILE A 132 4.97 3.64 5.78
N VAL A 133 3.80 4.27 5.64
CA VAL A 133 2.88 4.50 6.75
C VAL A 133 1.91 3.31 6.84
N GLY A 134 1.72 2.81 8.05
CA GLY A 134 0.75 1.76 8.35
C GLY A 134 -0.05 2.10 9.60
N HIS A 135 -1.10 1.32 9.83
CA HIS A 135 -1.97 1.45 10.99
C HIS A 135 -2.22 0.08 11.59
N SER A 136 -2.38 0.03 12.91
CA SER A 136 -2.85 -1.15 13.61
C SER A 136 -3.90 -0.75 14.64
N ASN A 137 -4.88 -1.61 14.90
CA ASN A 137 -5.94 -1.29 15.87
C ASN A 137 -5.43 -1.19 17.32
N GLN A 138 -4.26 -1.75 17.63
CA GLN A 138 -3.69 -1.77 18.99
C GLN A 138 -2.67 -0.66 19.21
N SER A 139 -1.80 -0.41 18.23
CA SER A 139 -0.68 0.53 18.33
C SER A 139 -0.93 1.85 17.60
N GLY A 140 -2.07 2.01 16.92
CA GLY A 140 -2.38 3.19 16.11
C GLY A 140 -1.50 3.28 14.86
N TRP A 141 -1.17 4.50 14.45
CA TRP A 141 -0.33 4.78 13.29
C TRP A 141 1.15 4.47 13.57
N TYR A 142 1.84 3.99 12.56
CA TYR A 142 3.28 3.75 12.60
C TYR A 142 3.86 3.96 11.21
N PHE A 143 5.19 4.08 11.13
CA PHE A 143 5.89 4.06 9.87
C PHE A 143 7.22 3.34 9.99
N TYR A 144 7.71 2.81 8.88
CA TYR A 144 8.95 2.05 8.84
C TYR A 144 9.63 2.18 7.48
N ASP A 145 10.93 1.89 7.44
CA ASP A 145 11.69 1.86 6.19
C ASP A 145 11.65 0.43 5.59
N ARG A 146 10.97 0.30 4.44
CA ARG A 146 10.87 -0.98 3.71
C ARG A 146 12.16 -1.41 3.00
N SER A 147 13.13 -0.50 2.85
CA SER A 147 14.28 -0.68 1.97
C SER A 147 15.48 -1.34 2.65
N VAL A 148 15.39 -1.62 3.95
CA VAL A 148 16.46 -2.26 4.70
C VAL A 148 16.56 -3.74 4.36
N VAL A 149 17.61 -4.09 3.62
CA VAL A 149 17.98 -5.47 3.30
C VAL A 149 18.94 -6.07 4.34
N ARG A 150 19.77 -5.25 5.00
CA ARG A 150 20.73 -5.68 6.02
C ARG A 150 20.75 -4.68 7.17
N GLY A 151 20.92 -5.19 8.38
CA GLY A 151 20.90 -4.39 9.61
C GLY A 151 19.52 -4.27 10.25
N PRO A 152 19.41 -3.46 11.31
CA PRO A 152 18.15 -3.18 12.00
C PRO A 152 17.16 -2.48 11.09
N ILE A 153 15.87 -2.83 11.17
CA ILE A 153 14.82 -2.16 10.40
C ILE A 153 14.29 -0.98 11.23
N PRO A 154 14.41 0.27 10.74
CA PRO A 154 13.81 1.42 11.40
C PRO A 154 12.29 1.30 11.43
N PHE A 155 11.70 1.47 12.62
CA PHE A 155 10.27 1.39 12.86
C PHE A 155 9.91 2.39 13.96
N TRP A 156 8.89 3.22 13.70
CA TRP A 156 8.43 4.24 14.63
C TRP A 156 6.92 4.16 14.81
N THR A 157 6.47 4.25 16.05
CA THR A 157 5.04 4.45 16.37
C THR A 157 4.73 5.94 16.47
N ILE A 158 3.57 6.35 15.96
CA ILE A 158 3.09 7.73 16.00
C ILE A 158 2.08 7.88 17.14
N SER A 159 2.37 8.78 18.07
CA SER A 159 1.42 9.22 19.11
C SER A 159 0.82 10.55 18.70
N LEU A 160 -0.51 10.66 18.72
CA LEU A 160 -1.24 11.89 18.38
C LEU A 160 -1.77 12.55 19.65
N THR A 161 -1.48 13.83 19.83
CA THR A 161 -1.94 14.63 20.97
C THR A 161 -2.78 15.79 20.46
N GLU A 162 -4.06 15.82 20.82
CA GLU A 162 -4.96 16.94 20.48
C GLU A 162 -4.61 18.16 21.33
N ASN A 163 -4.34 19.28 20.67
CA ASN A 163 -4.10 20.57 21.33
C ASN A 163 -5.05 21.60 20.73
N LEU A 164 -6.12 21.90 21.47
CA LEU A 164 -7.17 22.85 21.07
C LEU A 164 -6.71 24.32 21.00
N LEU A 165 -5.42 24.60 21.22
CA LEU A 165 -4.84 25.95 21.33
C LEU A 165 -3.90 26.30 20.17
N LEU A 166 -3.76 25.45 19.16
CA LEU A 166 -2.87 25.70 18.02
C LEU A 166 -3.56 26.51 16.90
N VAL A 167 -2.72 27.11 16.05
CA VAL A 167 -3.01 27.98 14.89
C VAL A 167 -4.19 27.45 14.07
N PRO A 168 -5.02 28.31 13.43
CA PRO A 168 -6.12 27.86 12.59
C PRO A 168 -5.67 26.80 11.56
N GLY A 169 -6.23 25.59 11.64
CA GLY A 169 -5.90 24.45 10.77
C GLY A 169 -5.04 23.35 11.42
N GLU A 170 -4.37 23.62 12.54
CA GLU A 170 -3.63 22.62 13.32
C GLU A 170 -4.50 22.13 14.49
N HIS A 171 -4.64 20.81 14.59
CA HIS A 171 -5.52 20.16 15.59
C HIS A 171 -4.72 19.61 16.77
N GLY A 172 -3.39 19.59 16.67
CA GLY A 172 -2.54 18.95 17.67
C GLY A 172 -1.09 18.82 17.25
N THR A 173 -0.37 18.01 18.01
CA THR A 173 1.00 17.60 17.69
C THR A 173 1.10 16.09 17.58
N PHE A 174 2.13 15.60 16.90
CA PHE A 174 2.47 14.18 16.90
C PHE A 174 3.91 13.94 17.35
N GLU A 175 4.11 12.84 18.06
CA GLU A 175 5.42 12.36 18.53
C GLU A 175 5.75 11.02 17.88
N ILE A 176 7.05 10.77 17.64
CA ILE A 176 7.54 9.48 17.16
C ILE A 176 8.30 8.76 18.28
N THR A 177 7.99 7.48 18.48
CA THR A 177 8.78 6.63 19.38
C THR A 177 9.55 5.61 18.57
N ASP A 178 10.88 5.59 18.72
CA ASP A 178 11.73 4.61 18.06
C ASP A 178 11.54 3.20 18.64
N ARG A 179 11.29 2.25 17.75
CA ARG A 179 10.96 0.86 18.06
C ARG A 179 11.64 -0.09 17.06
N LYS A 180 12.87 0.23 16.63
CA LYS A 180 13.67 -0.54 15.64
C LYS A 180 13.57 -2.05 15.85
N ILE A 181 13.53 -2.78 14.75
CA ILE A 181 13.66 -4.24 14.74
C ILE A 181 15.14 -4.59 14.66
N PRO A 182 15.67 -5.48 15.53
CA PRO A 182 17.07 -5.87 15.50
C PRO A 182 17.46 -6.52 14.17
N ALA A 183 18.75 -6.49 13.86
CA ALA A 183 19.29 -7.22 12.72
C ALA A 183 19.09 -8.73 12.94
N ALA A 184 18.96 -9.50 11.85
CA ALA A 184 19.07 -10.95 11.94
C ALA A 184 20.58 -11.27 12.03
N ASP A 185 21.03 -11.80 13.17
CA ASP A 185 22.44 -11.87 13.57
C ASP A 185 23.35 -12.73 12.64
N ASP A 186 22.78 -13.52 11.73
CA ASP A 186 23.51 -14.51 10.91
C ASP A 186 23.60 -14.20 9.40
N ALA A 187 23.32 -12.97 8.95
CA ALA A 187 23.20 -12.65 7.52
C ALA A 187 24.55 -12.57 6.78
N SER A 188 25.19 -13.73 6.55
CA SER A 188 26.18 -13.91 5.47
C SER A 188 25.50 -13.97 4.08
N ASP A 189 24.22 -14.35 4.05
CA ASP A 189 23.39 -14.39 2.85
C ASP A 189 22.69 -13.05 2.59
N CYS A 190 22.50 -12.68 1.30
CA CYS A 190 21.66 -11.55 0.96
C CYS A 190 20.21 -11.85 1.35
N GLN A 191 19.55 -10.85 1.94
CA GLN A 191 18.14 -10.92 2.33
C GLN A 191 17.32 -10.01 1.40
N ARG A 192 16.13 -10.48 1.01
CA ARG A 192 15.14 -9.65 0.31
C ARG A 192 14.55 -8.62 1.28
N TYR A 193 13.88 -7.60 0.74
CA TYR A 193 13.22 -6.57 1.53
C TYR A 193 12.29 -7.16 2.59
N ALA A 194 12.28 -6.52 3.76
CA ALA A 194 11.42 -6.90 4.86
C ALA A 194 9.95 -6.73 4.46
N VAL A 195 9.13 -7.71 4.83
CA VAL A 195 7.69 -7.72 4.62
C VAL A 195 7.03 -7.60 5.98
N LEU A 196 6.30 -6.52 6.21
CA LEU A 196 5.51 -6.38 7.43
C LEU A 196 4.34 -7.37 7.39
N LEU A 197 4.30 -8.29 8.35
CA LEU A 197 3.21 -9.24 8.53
C LEU A 197 2.13 -8.67 9.45
N ASN A 198 2.53 -8.13 10.61
CA ASN A 198 1.61 -7.55 11.58
C ASN A 198 2.22 -6.30 12.22
N GLY A 199 1.59 -5.14 12.00
CA GLY A 199 2.03 -3.87 12.56
C GLY A 199 1.93 -3.79 14.09
N SER A 200 0.87 -4.33 14.68
CA SER A 200 0.66 -4.30 16.14
C SER A 200 1.73 -5.07 16.90
N GLN A 201 2.14 -6.21 16.34
CA GLN A 201 3.11 -7.13 16.94
C GLN A 201 4.52 -6.93 16.38
N ARG A 202 4.75 -5.83 15.66
CA ARG A 202 6.00 -5.51 14.96
C ARG A 202 6.59 -6.71 14.23
N LYS A 203 5.74 -7.54 13.62
CA LYS A 203 6.11 -8.84 13.06
C LYS A 203 6.54 -8.69 11.61
N PHE A 204 7.80 -9.01 11.32
CA PHE A 204 8.38 -8.87 9.99
C PHE A 204 8.86 -10.21 9.45
N ALA A 205 8.69 -10.44 8.14
CA ALA A 205 9.32 -11.55 7.44
C ALA A 205 10.46 -11.05 6.54
N LYS A 206 11.57 -11.80 6.53
CA LYS A 206 12.64 -11.67 5.54
C LYS A 206 12.79 -12.99 4.80
N PHE A 207 12.97 -12.88 3.49
CA PHE A 207 13.16 -14.03 2.62
C PHE A 207 14.62 -14.03 2.18
N THR A 208 15.32 -15.12 2.45
CA THR A 208 16.73 -15.28 2.10
C THR A 208 16.87 -15.76 0.64
N ASP A 209 18.08 -15.66 0.11
CA ASP A 209 18.38 -16.10 -1.26
C ASP A 209 18.16 -17.60 -1.49
N ASN A 210 18.37 -18.42 -0.45
CA ASN A 210 18.09 -19.85 -0.46
C ASN A 210 16.61 -20.19 -0.19
N HIS A 211 15.71 -19.21 -0.32
CA HIS A 211 14.26 -19.35 -0.11
C HIS A 211 13.85 -19.68 1.34
N GLY A 212 14.76 -19.56 2.29
CA GLY A 212 14.44 -19.54 3.71
C GLY A 212 13.58 -18.33 4.08
N VAL A 213 12.81 -18.48 5.15
CA VAL A 213 11.96 -17.42 5.69
C VAL A 213 12.33 -17.20 7.14
N LEU A 214 12.75 -15.98 7.47
CA LEU A 214 12.98 -15.53 8.82
C LEU A 214 11.80 -14.66 9.22
N VAL A 215 11.20 -14.91 10.38
CA VAL A 215 10.11 -14.10 10.92
C VAL A 215 10.53 -13.55 12.27
N PHE A 216 10.59 -12.24 12.39
CA PHE A 216 10.82 -11.57 13.66
C PHE A 216 9.56 -11.66 14.52
N ASP A 217 9.74 -12.09 15.76
CA ASP A 217 8.70 -12.17 16.78
C ASP A 217 9.04 -11.23 17.93
N GLU A 218 8.20 -10.22 18.14
CA GLU A 218 8.36 -9.22 19.21
C GLU A 218 8.28 -9.84 20.61
N ALA A 219 7.50 -10.90 20.80
CA ALA A 219 7.34 -11.51 22.12
C ALA A 219 8.62 -12.18 22.61
N THR A 220 9.44 -12.69 21.68
CA THR A 220 10.72 -13.33 21.95
C THR A 220 11.92 -12.45 21.60
N ASP A 221 11.69 -11.26 21.05
CA ASP A 221 12.69 -10.32 20.52
C ASP A 221 13.72 -11.01 19.61
N SER A 222 13.27 -11.93 18.75
CA SER A 222 14.17 -12.81 17.99
C SER A 222 13.67 -13.10 16.59
N TRP A 223 14.61 -13.40 15.69
CA TRP A 223 14.32 -13.89 14.34
C TRP A 223 14.18 -15.42 14.36
N LEU A 224 12.99 -15.91 14.00
CA LEU A 224 12.66 -17.33 13.98
C LEU A 224 12.69 -17.86 12.54
N GLN A 225 13.35 -18.99 12.32
CA GLN A 225 13.37 -19.66 11.02
C GLN A 225 12.06 -20.42 10.79
N TYR A 226 11.40 -20.12 9.66
CA TYR A 226 10.22 -20.81 9.16
C TYR A 226 10.61 -21.73 8.00
N ARG A 227 9.90 -22.86 7.88
CA ARG A 227 10.09 -23.84 6.80
C ARG A 227 8.85 -23.93 5.91
N ALA A 228 9.05 -24.10 4.61
CA ALA A 228 7.95 -24.37 3.70
C ALA A 228 7.31 -25.72 4.03
N THR A 229 5.98 -25.79 4.06
CA THR A 229 5.26 -27.06 4.21
C THR A 229 5.43 -27.92 2.96
N ALA A 230 5.41 -29.25 3.13
CA ALA A 230 5.46 -30.20 2.02
C ALA A 230 4.32 -30.01 1.00
N ASP A 231 3.18 -29.48 1.47
CA ASP A 231 2.00 -29.19 0.65
C ASP A 231 2.10 -27.86 -0.12
N SER A 232 3.27 -27.22 -0.17
CA SER A 232 3.45 -25.97 -0.90
C SER A 232 3.52 -26.23 -2.42
N ASP A 233 2.71 -25.51 -3.20
CA ASP A 233 2.62 -25.64 -4.66
C ASP A 233 3.74 -24.87 -5.40
N VAL A 234 4.64 -24.20 -4.68
CA VAL A 234 5.69 -23.36 -5.26
C VAL A 234 6.94 -24.19 -5.53
N ALA A 235 7.42 -24.13 -6.78
CA ALA A 235 8.73 -24.66 -7.17
C ALA A 235 9.69 -23.48 -7.34
N PHE A 236 10.72 -23.42 -6.49
CA PHE A 236 11.70 -22.33 -6.51
C PHE A 236 12.86 -22.55 -7.49
N ASP A 237 12.85 -23.66 -8.24
CA ASP A 237 13.98 -24.18 -9.04
C ASP A 237 14.60 -23.20 -10.06
N ASN A 238 13.96 -22.05 -10.32
CA ASN A 238 14.46 -20.99 -11.21
C ASN A 238 14.34 -19.55 -10.63
N ALA A 239 14.07 -19.40 -9.33
CA ALA A 239 13.83 -18.10 -8.69
C ALA A 239 15.09 -17.52 -8.02
N ARG A 240 16.28 -17.74 -8.62
CA ARG A 240 17.55 -17.22 -8.09
C ARG A 240 17.53 -15.70 -8.02
N VAL A 241 17.96 -15.16 -6.87
CA VAL A 241 18.11 -13.72 -6.65
C VAL A 241 19.31 -13.23 -7.46
N ARG A 242 19.12 -12.15 -8.23
CA ARG A 242 20.23 -11.45 -8.87
C ARG A 242 20.81 -10.46 -7.85
N GLY A 243 22.14 -10.30 -7.83
CA GLY A 243 22.86 -9.63 -6.74
C GLY A 243 22.47 -8.16 -6.50
N VAL A 244 22.90 -7.63 -5.35
CA VAL A 244 22.57 -6.29 -4.81
C VAL A 244 22.77 -5.14 -5.82
N ALA A 245 23.73 -5.26 -6.75
CA ALA A 245 24.01 -4.24 -7.78
C ALA A 245 22.88 -4.07 -8.82
N GLU A 246 21.99 -5.06 -8.99
CA GLU A 246 20.81 -4.96 -9.85
C GLU A 246 19.54 -4.53 -9.08
N THR A 247 19.57 -4.60 -7.75
CA THR A 247 18.53 -4.07 -6.85
C THR A 247 18.40 -2.55 -6.97
N PHE A 248 19.49 -1.87 -7.36
CA PHE A 248 19.52 -0.47 -7.76
C PHE A 248 19.54 -0.39 -9.29
N GLY A 249 18.37 -0.49 -9.93
CA GLY A 249 18.30 -0.60 -11.40
C GLY A 249 19.14 0.46 -12.14
N ARG A 250 19.82 0.07 -13.23
CA ARG A 250 20.71 0.92 -14.07
C ARG A 250 20.07 2.19 -14.66
N ARG A 251 18.78 2.43 -14.42
CA ARG A 251 17.96 3.55 -14.91
C ARG A 251 17.31 4.39 -13.80
N GLY A 252 17.73 4.24 -12.55
CA GLY A 252 17.20 5.04 -11.43
C GLY A 252 15.81 4.60 -10.94
N HIS A 253 15.41 3.34 -11.16
CA HIS A 253 14.20 2.78 -10.57
C HIS A 253 14.41 2.53 -9.06
N ARG A 254 13.53 3.08 -8.20
CA ARG A 254 13.62 2.95 -6.73
C ARG A 254 13.39 1.51 -6.22
N MET A 255 14.03 1.26 -5.09
CA MET A 255 14.15 0.10 -4.18
C MET A 255 12.87 -0.66 -3.75
N GLY A 256 11.73 -0.52 -4.42
CA GLY A 256 10.50 -1.23 -4.07
C GLY A 256 10.05 -2.29 -5.08
N ALA A 257 10.52 -2.15 -6.32
CA ALA A 257 10.19 -3.00 -7.44
C ALA A 257 11.44 -3.76 -7.84
N VAL A 258 11.88 -4.70 -7.00
CA VAL A 258 12.92 -5.65 -7.43
C VAL A 258 12.36 -6.36 -8.66
N GLU A 259 13.08 -6.33 -9.77
CA GLU A 259 12.92 -7.27 -10.88
C GLU A 259 13.33 -8.69 -10.47
N SER A 260 13.01 -9.09 -9.24
CA SER A 260 13.15 -10.46 -8.79
C SER A 260 11.97 -11.21 -9.41
N PRO A 261 12.22 -12.36 -10.06
CA PRO A 261 11.17 -13.25 -10.50
C PRO A 261 10.17 -13.53 -9.37
N PHE A 262 10.62 -13.57 -8.12
CA PHE A 262 9.79 -13.76 -6.95
C PHE A 262 9.61 -12.47 -6.13
N THR A 263 8.37 -12.04 -5.88
CA THR A 263 8.05 -10.87 -5.07
C THR A 263 6.94 -11.22 -4.08
N ILE A 264 6.95 -10.63 -2.89
CA ILE A 264 5.87 -10.80 -1.91
C ILE A 264 5.20 -9.46 -1.67
N PHE A 265 3.88 -9.51 -1.62
CA PHE A 265 3.00 -8.41 -1.30
C PHE A 265 2.32 -8.72 0.02
N ALA A 266 2.33 -7.75 0.92
CA ALA A 266 1.60 -7.81 2.17
C ALA A 266 0.68 -6.59 2.30
N ASP A 267 -0.52 -6.83 2.82
CA ASP A 267 -1.51 -5.80 3.13
C ASP A 267 -2.38 -6.24 4.32
N GLY A 268 -1.97 -5.81 5.51
CA GLY A 268 -2.41 -6.39 6.78
C GLY A 268 -2.20 -7.91 6.77
N ASN A 269 -3.23 -8.66 7.16
CA ASN A 269 -3.18 -10.13 7.24
C ASN A 269 -3.25 -10.87 5.89
N ASN A 270 -3.06 -10.18 4.75
CA ASN A 270 -3.10 -10.80 3.42
C ASN A 270 -1.72 -10.81 2.80
N TYR A 271 -1.28 -12.01 2.41
CA TYR A 271 0.04 -12.23 1.87
C TYR A 271 -0.06 -12.95 0.53
N VAL A 272 0.47 -12.33 -0.52
CA VAL A 272 0.49 -12.91 -1.87
C VAL A 272 1.90 -12.86 -2.40
N ALA A 273 2.44 -14.01 -2.81
CA ALA A 273 3.65 -14.07 -3.59
C ALA A 273 3.32 -14.08 -5.08
N LYS A 274 4.21 -13.48 -5.86
CA LYS A 274 4.21 -13.48 -7.32
C LYS A 274 5.50 -14.10 -7.80
N LEU A 275 5.42 -15.08 -8.69
CA LEU A 275 6.53 -15.66 -9.41
C LEU A 275 6.37 -15.39 -10.92
N TYR A 276 7.27 -14.62 -11.51
CA TYR A 276 7.34 -14.41 -12.95
C TYR A 276 8.29 -15.44 -13.58
N SER A 277 7.76 -16.26 -14.47
CA SER A 277 8.54 -17.27 -15.20
C SER A 277 7.94 -17.52 -16.56
N LYS A 278 8.79 -17.65 -17.60
CA LYS A 278 8.38 -17.95 -18.98
C LYS A 278 7.27 -17.02 -19.51
N GLY A 279 7.32 -15.73 -19.16
CA GLY A 279 6.33 -14.74 -19.59
C GLY A 279 4.97 -14.80 -18.88
N LEU A 280 4.87 -15.56 -17.78
CA LEU A 280 3.66 -15.71 -16.97
C LEU A 280 3.93 -15.26 -15.54
N HIS A 281 2.98 -14.52 -14.97
CA HIS A 281 2.92 -14.18 -13.55
C HIS A 281 2.05 -15.21 -12.84
N SER A 282 2.65 -16.02 -11.98
CA SER A 282 1.98 -16.97 -11.10
C SER A 282 1.83 -16.36 -9.71
N PHE A 283 0.62 -16.40 -9.14
CA PHE A 283 0.33 -15.89 -7.80
C PHE A 283 0.07 -17.03 -6.83
N TYR A 284 0.58 -16.88 -5.61
CA TYR A 284 0.45 -17.82 -4.51
C TYR A 284 -0.06 -17.10 -3.28
N ARG A 285 -1.04 -17.66 -2.59
CA ARG A 285 -1.42 -17.22 -1.25
C ARG A 285 -0.47 -17.82 -0.24
N LEU A 286 -0.06 -16.98 0.70
CA LEU A 286 0.84 -17.37 1.78
C LEU A 286 0.03 -17.48 3.07
N SER A 287 0.23 -18.57 3.80
CA SER A 287 -0.23 -18.71 5.18
C SER A 287 0.96 -19.02 6.07
N PHE A 288 1.06 -18.31 7.19
CA PHE A 288 2.06 -18.53 8.22
C PHE A 288 1.40 -19.29 9.38
N ASP A 289 2.05 -20.35 9.85
CA ASP A 289 1.70 -21.04 11.08
C ASP A 289 2.84 -20.82 12.08
N ASP A 290 2.56 -19.98 13.07
CA ASP A 290 3.56 -19.59 14.07
C ASP A 290 3.86 -20.70 15.08
N GLN A 291 2.88 -21.58 15.33
CA GLN A 291 3.04 -22.68 16.28
C GLN A 291 3.98 -23.73 15.71
N GLN A 292 3.77 -24.10 14.44
CA GLN A 292 4.61 -25.06 13.73
C GLN A 292 5.84 -24.43 13.07
N ARG A 293 5.91 -23.09 13.05
CA ARG A 293 6.94 -22.31 12.34
C ARG A 293 7.03 -22.70 10.87
N THR A 294 5.87 -22.78 10.22
CA THR A 294 5.77 -23.15 8.81
C THR A 294 5.13 -22.07 7.97
N ILE A 295 5.47 -22.09 6.68
CA ILE A 295 4.85 -21.26 5.65
C ILE A 295 4.32 -22.16 4.55
N CYS A 296 3.09 -21.92 4.10
CA CYS A 296 2.52 -22.66 2.97
C CYS A 296 2.27 -21.72 1.79
N PHE A 297 2.65 -22.15 0.60
CA PHE A 297 2.39 -21.45 -0.64
C PHE A 297 1.32 -22.20 -1.44
N LYS A 298 0.10 -21.65 -1.51
CA LYS A 298 -0.97 -22.24 -2.30
C LYS A 298 -1.17 -21.49 -3.60
N ARG A 299 -1.09 -22.18 -4.73
CA ARG A 299 -1.26 -21.57 -6.05
C ARG A 299 -2.66 -20.99 -6.16
N ALA A 300 -2.75 -19.75 -6.60
CA ALA A 300 -3.99 -18.98 -6.57
C ALA A 300 -4.42 -18.50 -7.96
N ALA A 301 -3.50 -17.96 -8.76
CA ALA A 301 -3.78 -17.54 -10.13
C ALA A 301 -2.55 -17.63 -11.02
N GLN A 302 -2.78 -17.61 -12.34
CA GLN A 302 -1.71 -17.42 -13.31
C GLN A 302 -2.22 -16.51 -14.43
N VAL A 303 -1.40 -15.55 -14.84
CA VAL A 303 -1.78 -14.57 -15.85
C VAL A 303 -0.59 -14.14 -16.70
N LYS A 304 -0.85 -13.90 -17.98
CA LYS A 304 0.03 -13.13 -18.85
C LYS A 304 -0.38 -11.66 -18.77
N LEU A 305 0.41 -10.82 -18.10
CA LEU A 305 0.19 -9.39 -18.13
C LEU A 305 0.66 -8.85 -19.49
N PRO A 306 -0.03 -7.86 -20.10
CA PRO A 306 0.45 -7.27 -21.34
C PRO A 306 1.74 -6.47 -21.06
N SER A 307 2.66 -6.41 -22.03
CA SER A 307 4.01 -5.86 -21.85
C SER A 307 4.05 -4.37 -21.44
N ALA A 308 3.02 -3.61 -21.79
CA ALA A 308 2.84 -2.23 -21.31
C ALA A 308 2.63 -2.17 -19.77
N PHE A 309 2.19 -3.28 -19.18
CA PHE A 309 1.87 -3.44 -17.77
C PHE A 309 2.90 -4.23 -16.95
N ASP A 310 4.12 -4.41 -17.48
CA ASP A 310 5.20 -5.04 -16.71
C ASP A 310 6.18 -4.01 -16.10
N ARG A 311 6.08 -2.72 -16.47
CA ARG A 311 7.16 -1.74 -16.27
C ARG A 311 7.03 -0.78 -15.07
N THR A 312 5.86 -0.60 -14.46
CA THR A 312 5.69 0.40 -13.39
C THR A 312 4.44 0.13 -12.54
N PHE A 313 4.57 -0.68 -11.47
CA PHE A 313 3.41 -1.01 -10.64
C PHE A 313 3.70 -0.99 -9.15
N TYR A 314 2.78 -0.38 -8.41
CA TYR A 314 2.61 -0.65 -6.99
C TYR A 314 1.53 -1.71 -6.83
N PRO A 315 1.88 -2.89 -6.31
CA PRO A 315 0.92 -3.94 -6.05
C PRO A 315 0.26 -3.73 -4.68
N LEU A 316 -1.06 -3.83 -4.68
CA LEU A 316 -1.93 -4.06 -3.54
C LEU A 316 -2.37 -5.52 -3.57
N CYS A 317 -2.50 -6.16 -2.42
CA CYS A 317 -3.08 -7.49 -2.33
C CYS A 317 -4.24 -7.50 -1.35
N THR A 318 -5.24 -8.30 -1.67
CA THR A 318 -6.45 -8.51 -0.87
C THR A 318 -6.61 -10.03 -0.68
N PRO A 319 -7.59 -10.50 0.12
CA PRO A 319 -7.87 -11.94 0.22
C PRO A 319 -8.25 -12.58 -1.13
N SER A 320 -8.68 -11.79 -2.11
CA SER A 320 -9.23 -12.28 -3.38
C SER A 320 -8.53 -11.74 -4.62
N GLU A 321 -7.80 -10.63 -4.54
CA GLU A 321 -7.29 -9.93 -5.71
C GLU A 321 -5.90 -9.30 -5.47
N VAL A 322 -5.13 -9.20 -6.54
CA VAL A 322 -3.95 -8.32 -6.60
C VAL A 322 -4.27 -7.17 -7.55
N VAL A 323 -4.02 -5.94 -7.11
CA VAL A 323 -4.22 -4.73 -7.90
C VAL A 323 -2.90 -4.08 -8.19
N PHE A 324 -2.62 -3.88 -9.47
CA PHE A 324 -1.44 -3.18 -9.96
C PHE A 324 -1.83 -1.75 -10.34
N ILE A 325 -1.21 -0.77 -9.67
CA ILE A 325 -1.46 0.65 -9.88
C ILE A 325 -0.41 1.24 -10.82
N SER A 326 -0.85 1.91 -11.88
CA SER A 326 -0.03 2.75 -12.77
C SER A 326 -0.72 4.09 -13.04
N SER A 327 -0.01 5.04 -13.66
CA SER A 327 -0.56 6.33 -14.09
C SER A 327 -1.79 6.17 -14.98
N ASP A 328 -1.74 5.24 -15.94
CA ASP A 328 -2.77 5.10 -16.97
C ASP A 328 -3.87 4.11 -16.62
N TYR A 329 -3.56 3.11 -15.78
CA TYR A 329 -4.45 2.00 -15.51
C TYR A 329 -4.37 1.45 -14.07
N LEU A 330 -5.50 0.94 -13.58
CA LEU A 330 -5.57 -0.03 -12.49
C LEU A 330 -5.82 -1.44 -13.06
N THR A 331 -4.91 -2.38 -12.83
CA THR A 331 -5.07 -3.77 -13.28
C THR A 331 -5.37 -4.67 -12.11
N VAL A 332 -6.56 -5.27 -12.10
CA VAL A 332 -7.05 -6.17 -11.07
C VAL A 332 -6.93 -7.61 -11.56
N VAL A 333 -6.21 -8.43 -10.81
CA VAL A 333 -6.03 -9.87 -11.04
C VAL A 333 -6.68 -10.61 -9.89
N SER A 334 -7.84 -11.22 -10.16
CA SER A 334 -8.50 -12.05 -9.15
C SER A 334 -7.78 -13.41 -9.00
N HIS A 335 -7.49 -13.78 -7.76
CA HIS A 335 -6.89 -15.06 -7.37
C HIS A 335 -7.76 -15.88 -6.41
N SER A 336 -9.00 -15.42 -6.18
CA SER A 336 -10.11 -16.19 -5.62
C SER A 336 -11.24 -16.29 -6.65
N PRO A 337 -12.10 -17.31 -6.55
CA PRO A 337 -13.37 -17.31 -7.24
C PRO A 337 -14.17 -16.03 -6.91
N PRO A 338 -14.73 -15.33 -7.91
CA PRO A 338 -15.51 -14.12 -7.68
C PRO A 338 -16.84 -14.46 -6.98
N SER A 339 -17.30 -13.56 -6.10
CA SER A 339 -18.63 -13.71 -5.51
C SER A 339 -19.74 -13.41 -6.51
N LEU A 340 -20.98 -13.79 -6.20
CA LEU A 340 -22.15 -13.48 -7.05
C LEU A 340 -22.29 -11.96 -7.28
N ARG A 341 -22.05 -11.12 -6.26
CA ARG A 341 -22.01 -9.66 -6.41
C ARG A 341 -20.99 -9.23 -7.47
N HIS A 342 -19.77 -9.77 -7.41
CA HIS A 342 -18.72 -9.48 -8.38
C HIS A 342 -19.15 -9.87 -9.81
N LEU A 343 -19.70 -11.08 -9.98
CA LEU A 343 -20.14 -11.59 -11.27
C LEU A 343 -21.28 -10.75 -11.86
N CYS A 344 -22.29 -10.43 -11.05
CA CYS A 344 -23.43 -9.62 -11.48
C CYS A 344 -23.03 -8.19 -11.84
N SER A 345 -22.28 -7.52 -10.96
CA SER A 345 -21.76 -6.17 -11.22
C SER A 345 -20.91 -6.17 -12.49
N TRP A 346 -20.04 -7.17 -12.66
CA TRP A 346 -19.18 -7.25 -13.83
C TRP A 346 -19.95 -7.52 -15.13
N SER A 347 -20.94 -8.42 -15.11
CA SER A 347 -21.83 -8.67 -16.25
C SER A 347 -22.52 -7.39 -16.72
N ALA A 348 -22.95 -6.54 -15.77
CA ALA A 348 -23.49 -5.23 -16.11
C ALA A 348 -22.45 -4.30 -16.75
N GLN A 349 -21.24 -4.24 -16.19
CA GLN A 349 -20.16 -3.41 -16.77
C GLN A 349 -19.76 -3.88 -18.18
N GLN A 350 -19.76 -5.18 -18.46
CA GLN A 350 -19.45 -5.70 -19.80
C GLN A 350 -20.41 -5.19 -20.88
N ARG A 351 -21.66 -4.88 -20.51
CA ARG A 351 -22.68 -4.36 -21.42
C ARG A 351 -22.65 -2.84 -21.53
N LEU A 352 -22.26 -2.14 -20.46
CA LEU A 352 -22.50 -0.70 -20.30
C LEU A 352 -21.22 0.15 -20.28
N ALA A 353 -20.05 -0.45 -20.02
CA ALA A 353 -18.77 0.25 -20.01
C ALA A 353 -18.12 0.23 -21.40
N LYS A 354 -17.32 1.26 -21.68
CA LYS A 354 -16.52 1.37 -22.91
C LYS A 354 -15.20 0.65 -22.73
N LYS A 355 -14.69 0.03 -23.79
CA LYS A 355 -13.40 -0.67 -23.81
C LYS A 355 -12.49 -0.03 -24.86
N ASN A 356 -11.26 0.33 -24.48
CA ASN A 356 -10.28 0.90 -25.39
C ASN A 356 -9.51 -0.20 -26.17
N ALA A 357 -8.60 0.20 -27.07
CA ALA A 357 -7.85 -0.70 -27.95
C ALA A 357 -7.01 -1.77 -27.22
N ILE A 358 -6.53 -1.48 -26.01
CA ILE A 358 -5.76 -2.43 -25.19
C ILE A 358 -6.63 -3.22 -24.21
N GLY A 359 -7.93 -3.00 -24.27
CA GLY A 359 -8.91 -3.70 -23.46
C GLY A 359 -9.19 -3.14 -22.07
N ALA A 360 -8.75 -1.91 -21.78
CA ALA A 360 -9.07 -1.21 -20.55
C ALA A 360 -10.48 -0.60 -20.59
N TRP A 361 -11.18 -0.71 -19.47
CA TRP A 361 -12.56 -0.30 -19.28
C TRP A 361 -12.65 1.12 -18.71
N SER A 362 -13.62 1.88 -19.19
CA SER A 362 -13.92 3.25 -18.73
C SER A 362 -15.42 3.51 -18.79
N GLY A 363 -15.89 4.49 -18.01
CA GLY A 363 -17.32 4.76 -17.88
C GLY A 363 -18.06 3.57 -17.26
N GLY A 364 -19.24 3.25 -17.79
CA GLY A 364 -20.11 2.22 -17.23
C GLY A 364 -21.20 2.83 -16.36
N VAL A 365 -21.71 2.02 -15.43
CA VAL A 365 -22.77 2.42 -14.50
C VAL A 365 -22.33 2.24 -13.05
N SER A 366 -22.68 3.20 -12.20
CA SER A 366 -22.40 3.13 -10.76
C SER A 366 -23.31 2.12 -10.04
N GLU A 367 -22.99 1.84 -8.78
CA GLU A 367 -23.84 0.98 -7.95
C GLU A 367 -25.24 1.58 -7.76
N GLU A 368 -25.33 2.89 -7.55
CA GLU A 368 -26.59 3.62 -7.39
C GLU A 368 -27.43 3.56 -8.67
N GLN A 369 -26.80 3.73 -9.84
CA GLN A 369 -27.48 3.61 -11.12
C GLN A 369 -28.02 2.19 -11.34
N LEU A 370 -27.26 1.15 -10.98
CA LEU A 370 -27.76 -0.23 -11.02
C LEU A 370 -28.93 -0.45 -10.06
N LYS A 371 -28.87 0.06 -8.83
CA LYS A 371 -29.98 0.00 -7.87
C LYS A 371 -31.23 0.66 -8.44
N GLN A 372 -31.09 1.83 -9.06
CA GLN A 372 -32.19 2.54 -9.72
C GLN A 372 -32.77 1.75 -10.89
N MET A 373 -31.92 1.17 -11.76
CA MET A 373 -32.35 0.35 -12.90
C MET A 373 -33.09 -0.92 -12.46
N CYS A 374 -32.70 -1.52 -11.35
CA CYS A 374 -33.37 -2.69 -10.77
C CYS A 374 -34.64 -2.34 -9.96
N GLY A 375 -35.02 -1.06 -9.89
CA GLY A 375 -36.19 -0.62 -9.13
C GLY A 375 -36.03 -0.74 -7.61
N PHE A 376 -34.80 -0.78 -7.10
CA PHE A 376 -34.54 -0.90 -5.66
C PHE A 376 -34.93 0.41 -4.94
N ARG A 377 -35.95 0.34 -4.08
CA ARG A 377 -36.46 1.46 -3.26
C ARG A 377 -36.07 1.39 -1.78
N GLY A 378 -35.04 0.62 -1.44
CA GLY A 378 -34.64 0.42 -0.04
C GLY A 378 -33.92 1.65 0.52
N ASN A 379 -34.51 2.29 1.52
CA ASN A 379 -33.81 3.23 2.39
C ASN A 379 -32.79 2.46 3.25
N ARG A 380 -31.57 2.99 3.37
CA ARG A 380 -30.60 2.56 4.39
C ARG A 380 -31.29 2.76 5.76
N LEU A 381 -31.64 1.68 6.45
CA LEU A 381 -31.85 1.74 7.89
C LEU A 381 -30.48 2.08 8.49
N VAL A 382 -30.40 3.28 9.06
CA VAL A 382 -29.25 3.80 9.82
C VAL A 382 -29.19 3.08 11.16
#